data_AF-A0A6A4H2M6-F1
#
_entry.id   AF-A0A6A4H2M6-F1
#
_cell.length_a   1.000
_cell.length_b   1.000
_cell.length_c   1.000
_cell.angle_alpha   90.00
_cell.angle_beta   90.00
_cell.angle_gamma   90.00
#
_symmetry.space_group_name_H-M   'P 1'
#
loop_
_entity.id
_entity.type
_entity.pdbx_description
1 polymer ?
#
loop_
_entity_poly.entity_id
_entity_poly.type
_entity_poly.pdbx_seq_one_letter_code
_entity_poly.pdbx_strand_id
1 'polypeptide(L)'
;MRDLVPLISGATSTRFVCAIRAIIDSQYSGQAPCHTDLSADRVQRAVDEFHEYKDKVLRLFARLNTKGQPLDNWEIPKLEFLHSIMPSIRDSGPISQWSADSTEHAHITEVKESACAGNNRDFETQICCHLDRHSRLHHFDLMTSMKDANVDFRIDEDREGNLDIDAEPDSSETAENIPVIVSSSFDLMSCLNPVSKKLFGSFCPKKNFFLEADALAPLPHRTFIDNALCVALSVTRDPHLKTLLISDVAEIYTIEDLTGALRDYLDRFAQGIRCFTIGGRRSESMDSTLPFTHIKVWTKVRIQGKTYHNLDIVTETHTIFAESPHDLWKYGRYDCAIINIDTEFRWPRSSLEGHCAVIVKLIFTVKQPRKPRLPYAGTDKFFAYCEHLDVVSQPPPPPHYEDLPMYHVWHPHYPDYPSGCFVL
;
A
#
# COMPACT_ATOMS: atom_id res chain seq x y z
N MET A 1 11.39 7.63 6.53
CA MET A 1 12.06 8.72 5.79
C MET A 1 11.10 9.52 4.90
N ARG A 2 9.89 9.00 4.59
CA ARG A 2 8.89 9.67 3.74
C ARG A 2 8.47 11.06 4.22
N ASP A 3 8.48 11.30 5.53
CA ASP A 3 7.97 12.55 6.12
C ASP A 3 9.06 13.62 6.32
N LEU A 4 10.33 13.31 6.03
CA LEU A 4 11.45 14.21 6.33
C LEU A 4 11.44 15.45 5.45
N VAL A 5 11.31 15.29 4.14
CA VAL A 5 11.36 16.41 3.17
C VAL A 5 10.24 17.41 3.41
N PRO A 6 8.97 16.99 3.60
CA PRO A 6 7.89 17.90 3.97
C PRO A 6 8.17 18.65 5.29
N LEU A 7 8.70 17.96 6.31
CA LEU A 7 8.96 18.55 7.63
C LEU A 7 10.01 19.66 7.60
N ILE A 8 11.04 19.54 6.76
CA ILE A 8 12.12 20.53 6.65
C ILE A 8 11.85 21.61 5.60
N SER A 9 10.81 21.44 4.78
CA SER A 9 10.38 22.40 3.76
C SER A 9 9.94 23.70 4.44
N GLY A 10 10.46 24.84 3.98
CA GLY A 10 10.22 26.15 4.58
C GLY A 10 10.99 26.43 5.88
N ALA A 11 11.44 25.41 6.61
CA ALA A 11 12.27 25.55 7.81
C ALA A 11 13.77 25.74 7.48
N THR A 12 14.20 25.34 6.28
CA THR A 12 15.60 25.37 5.85
C THR A 12 15.75 25.99 4.45
N SER A 13 16.99 26.29 4.03
CA SER A 13 17.23 26.84 2.70
C SER A 13 16.86 25.83 1.59
N THR A 14 16.32 26.31 0.47
CA THR A 14 15.92 25.47 -0.68
C THR A 14 17.01 24.49 -1.12
N ARG A 15 18.27 24.93 -1.20
CA ARG A 15 19.41 24.06 -1.58
C ARG A 15 19.64 22.89 -0.61
N PHE A 16 19.41 23.12 0.69
CA PHE A 16 19.50 22.05 1.69
C PHE A 16 18.37 21.03 1.49
N VAL A 17 17.15 21.51 1.26
CA VAL A 17 16.00 20.64 0.94
C VAL A 17 16.27 19.85 -0.35
N CYS A 18 16.85 20.47 -1.39
CA CYS A 18 17.24 19.77 -2.62
C CYS A 18 18.24 18.65 -2.35
N ALA A 19 19.28 18.88 -1.53
CA ALA A 19 20.25 17.83 -1.19
C ALA A 19 19.59 16.63 -0.49
N ILE A 20 18.75 16.90 0.53
CA ILE A 20 18.05 15.85 1.28
C ILE A 20 17.02 15.12 0.40
N ARG A 21 16.30 15.84 -0.46
CA ARG A 21 15.39 15.25 -1.43
C ARG A 21 16.15 14.35 -2.41
N ALA A 22 17.23 14.84 -3.00
CA ALA A 22 17.99 14.13 -4.04
C ALA A 22 18.54 12.79 -3.54
N ILE A 23 19.10 12.74 -2.33
CA ILE A 23 19.56 11.46 -1.74
C ILE A 23 18.40 10.51 -1.41
N ILE A 24 17.24 11.04 -1.02
CA ILE A 24 16.03 10.22 -0.80
C ILE A 24 15.51 9.67 -2.12
N ASP A 25 15.48 10.49 -3.17
CA ASP A 25 15.05 10.10 -4.51
C ASP A 25 15.97 9.03 -5.10
N SER A 26 17.30 9.15 -4.91
CA SER A 26 18.25 8.12 -5.35
C SER A 26 18.03 6.80 -4.61
N GLN A 27 17.75 6.84 -3.30
CA GLN A 27 17.47 5.64 -2.50
C GLN A 27 16.16 4.96 -2.92
N TYR A 28 15.07 5.71 -3.06
CA TYR A 28 13.79 5.14 -3.47
C TYR A 28 13.82 4.62 -4.91
N SER A 29 14.45 5.37 -5.82
CA SER A 29 14.55 4.96 -7.22
C SER A 29 15.47 3.74 -7.39
N GLY A 30 16.54 3.62 -6.60
CA GLY A 30 17.43 2.46 -6.59
C GLY A 30 16.83 1.17 -6.01
N GLN A 31 15.65 1.24 -5.36
CA GLN A 31 14.92 0.07 -4.87
C GLN A 31 14.04 -0.59 -5.93
N ALA A 32 14.01 -0.06 -7.16
CA ALA A 32 13.20 -0.64 -8.23
C ALA A 32 13.66 -2.09 -8.52
N PRO A 33 12.72 -3.05 -8.66
CA PRO A 33 13.05 -4.44 -8.97
C PRO A 33 13.58 -4.63 -10.39
N CYS A 34 13.42 -3.63 -11.26
CA CYS A 34 14.00 -3.60 -12.59
C CYS A 34 14.34 -2.16 -13.00
N HIS A 35 15.38 -2.01 -13.80
CA HIS A 35 15.83 -0.73 -14.33
C HIS A 35 15.79 -0.73 -15.86
N THR A 36 15.30 0.37 -16.42
CA THR A 36 15.49 0.74 -17.84
C THR A 36 16.57 1.80 -17.90
N ASP A 37 17.13 2.09 -19.07
CA ASP A 37 18.11 3.18 -19.23
C ASP A 37 17.58 4.50 -18.64
N LEU A 38 16.31 4.81 -18.92
CA LEU A 38 15.62 5.98 -18.40
C LEU A 38 15.49 5.99 -16.87
N SER A 39 15.17 4.85 -16.24
CA SER A 39 15.09 4.80 -14.78
C SER A 39 16.46 4.79 -14.11
N ALA A 40 17.48 4.23 -14.75
CA ALA A 40 18.87 4.29 -14.31
C ALA A 40 19.43 5.73 -14.38
N ASP A 41 19.18 6.43 -15.48
CA ASP A 41 19.62 7.82 -15.65
C ASP A 41 18.92 8.77 -14.66
N ARG A 42 17.67 8.45 -14.27
CA ARG A 42 17.00 9.16 -13.17
C ARG A 42 17.66 8.96 -11.81
N VAL A 43 18.14 7.74 -11.52
CA VAL A 43 18.92 7.48 -10.30
C VAL A 43 20.22 8.28 -10.35
N GLN A 44 20.93 8.27 -11.48
CA GLN A 44 22.17 9.01 -11.65
C GLN A 44 21.96 10.52 -11.47
N ARG A 45 20.93 11.09 -12.10
CA ARG A 45 20.55 12.50 -11.92
C ARG A 45 20.33 12.87 -10.44
N ALA A 46 19.67 12.00 -9.67
CA ALA A 46 19.45 12.24 -8.25
C ALA A 46 20.76 12.18 -7.44
N VAL A 47 21.69 11.28 -7.80
CA VAL A 47 23.04 11.23 -7.20
C VAL A 47 23.84 12.49 -7.54
N ASP A 48 23.80 12.94 -8.79
CA ASP A 48 24.50 14.15 -9.26
C ASP A 48 23.95 15.40 -8.54
N GLU A 49 22.62 15.53 -8.45
CA GLU A 49 21.97 16.63 -7.74
C GLU A 49 22.32 16.64 -6.24
N PHE A 50 22.40 15.46 -5.60
CA PHE A 50 22.88 15.38 -4.22
C PHE A 50 24.32 15.91 -4.12
N HIS A 51 25.22 15.51 -5.03
CA HIS A 51 26.61 15.95 -5.00
C HIS A 51 26.79 17.43 -5.35
N GLU A 52 25.89 18.02 -6.12
CA GLU A 52 25.84 19.47 -6.38
C GLU A 52 25.53 20.26 -5.11
N TYR A 53 24.55 19.81 -4.31
CA TYR A 53 24.04 20.57 -3.16
C TYR A 53 24.54 20.11 -1.78
N LYS A 54 25.29 18.99 -1.69
CA LYS A 54 25.76 18.44 -0.40
C LYS A 54 26.66 19.39 0.40
N ASP A 55 27.33 20.33 -0.25
CA ASP A 55 28.15 21.34 0.42
C ASP A 55 27.33 22.19 1.40
N LYS A 56 26.03 22.40 1.10
CA LYS A 56 25.14 23.20 1.93
C LYS A 56 24.88 22.56 3.29
N VAL A 57 24.88 21.24 3.37
CA VAL A 57 24.74 20.49 4.63
C VAL A 57 25.90 20.79 5.57
N LEU A 58 27.12 20.87 5.04
CA LEU A 58 28.32 21.23 5.82
C LEU A 58 28.30 22.70 6.23
N ARG A 59 27.96 23.61 5.30
CA ARG A 59 27.86 25.05 5.58
C ARG A 59 26.83 25.41 6.64
N LEU A 60 25.80 24.58 6.81
CA LEU A 60 24.78 24.72 7.86
C LEU A 60 25.15 23.97 9.14
N PHE A 61 26.36 23.39 9.22
CA PHE A 61 26.84 22.62 10.37
C PHE A 61 25.90 21.47 10.77
N ALA A 62 25.11 20.95 9.82
CA ALA A 62 24.11 19.92 10.07
C ALA A 62 24.71 18.52 10.22
N ARG A 63 25.93 18.31 9.72
CA ARG A 63 26.69 17.07 9.91
C ARG A 63 27.41 17.11 11.26
N LEU A 64 26.96 16.29 12.21
CA LEU A 64 27.52 16.23 13.55
C LEU A 64 28.25 14.90 13.80
N ASN A 65 29.29 14.93 14.63
CA ASN A 65 29.91 13.72 15.18
C ASN A 65 29.08 13.17 16.36
N THR A 66 29.50 12.05 16.94
CA THR A 66 28.85 11.43 18.11
C THR A 66 28.81 12.31 19.35
N LYS A 67 29.65 13.36 19.41
CA LYS A 67 29.71 14.36 20.48
C LYS A 67 28.91 15.63 20.17
N GLY A 68 28.17 15.66 19.06
CA GLY A 68 27.37 16.81 18.64
C GLY A 68 28.17 17.97 18.05
N GLN A 69 29.44 17.76 17.67
CA GLN A 69 30.28 18.79 17.07
C GLN A 69 30.20 18.72 15.55
N PRO A 70 30.19 19.87 14.84
CA PRO A 70 30.16 19.88 13.38
C PRO A 70 31.40 19.24 12.75
N LEU A 71 31.18 18.46 11.69
CA LEU A 71 32.21 17.91 10.82
C LEU A 71 32.23 18.68 9.49
N ASP A 72 33.42 18.96 8.97
CA ASP A 72 33.67 19.76 7.77
C ASP A 72 34.01 18.95 6.52
N ASN A 73 34.12 17.63 6.64
CA ASN A 73 34.38 16.72 5.52
C ASN A 73 33.12 15.92 5.13
N TRP A 74 33.24 14.93 4.24
CA TRP A 74 32.15 14.00 3.86
C TRP A 74 32.56 12.53 3.99
N GLU A 75 33.67 12.23 4.67
CA GLU A 75 34.36 10.92 4.80
C GLU A 75 33.43 9.81 5.35
N ILE A 76 32.44 9.43 4.55
CA ILE A 76 31.44 8.43 4.79
C ILE A 76 31.56 7.52 3.58
N PRO A 77 32.28 6.40 3.69
CA PRO A 77 32.52 5.50 2.55
C PRO A 77 31.22 5.12 1.82
N LYS A 78 30.10 4.97 2.55
CA LYS A 78 28.78 4.68 1.96
C LYS A 78 28.25 5.78 1.03
N LEU A 79 28.56 7.05 1.29
CA LEU A 79 28.15 8.15 0.42
C LEU A 79 29.07 8.31 -0.79
N GLU A 80 30.36 7.99 -0.65
CA GLU A 80 31.29 7.91 -1.77
C GLU A 80 30.90 6.79 -2.74
N PHE A 81 30.40 5.68 -2.20
CA PHE A 81 29.89 4.55 -2.97
C PHE A 81 28.60 4.87 -3.76
N LEU A 82 27.94 6.03 -3.53
CA LEU A 82 26.78 6.40 -4.36
C LEU A 82 27.16 6.53 -5.84
N HIS A 83 28.41 6.91 -6.17
CA HIS A 83 28.89 6.99 -7.55
C HIS A 83 28.93 5.65 -8.27
N SER A 84 29.05 4.51 -7.55
CA SER A 84 29.11 3.19 -8.18
C SER A 84 27.72 2.57 -8.39
N ILE A 85 26.67 3.14 -7.83
CA ILE A 85 25.29 2.62 -7.93
C ILE A 85 24.91 2.38 -9.39
N MET A 86 25.06 3.39 -10.25
CA MET A 86 24.63 3.27 -11.65
C MET A 86 25.51 2.30 -12.45
N PRO A 87 26.86 2.39 -12.41
CA PRO A 87 27.71 1.38 -13.05
C PRO A 87 27.33 -0.04 -12.63
N SER A 88 27.11 -0.27 -11.34
CA SER A 88 26.68 -1.59 -10.83
C SER A 88 25.29 -2.00 -11.34
N ILE A 89 24.33 -1.08 -11.43
CA ILE A 89 23.01 -1.38 -12.00
C ILE A 89 23.11 -1.79 -13.47
N ARG A 90 23.94 -1.10 -14.27
CA ARG A 90 24.13 -1.42 -15.68
C ARG A 90 24.88 -2.74 -15.90
N ASP A 91 25.88 -3.01 -15.08
CA ASP A 91 26.73 -4.20 -15.24
C ASP A 91 26.11 -5.46 -14.62
N SER A 92 25.37 -5.33 -13.52
CA SER A 92 24.95 -6.47 -12.68
C SER A 92 23.45 -6.47 -12.31
N GLY A 93 22.66 -5.55 -12.86
CA GLY A 93 21.23 -5.44 -12.57
C GLY A 93 20.91 -4.79 -11.22
N PRO A 94 19.65 -4.86 -10.76
CA PRO A 94 19.20 -4.20 -9.53
C PRO A 94 20.05 -4.56 -8.31
N ILE A 95 20.42 -3.56 -7.51
CA ILE A 95 21.31 -3.73 -6.34
C ILE A 95 20.69 -4.66 -5.29
N SER A 96 19.36 -4.67 -5.19
CA SER A 96 18.62 -5.54 -4.26
C SER A 96 18.91 -7.03 -4.46
N GLN A 97 19.26 -7.47 -5.67
CA GLN A 97 19.64 -8.85 -5.97
C GLN A 97 20.92 -9.29 -5.25
N TRP A 98 21.79 -8.34 -4.91
CA TRP A 98 23.08 -8.56 -4.25
C TRP A 98 23.05 -8.23 -2.76
N SER A 99 21.86 -8.00 -2.19
CA SER A 99 21.71 -7.73 -0.77
C SER A 99 22.06 -8.94 0.07
N ALA A 100 22.68 -8.71 1.24
CA ALA A 100 22.90 -9.73 2.24
C ALA A 100 21.61 -10.09 3.00
N ASP A 101 20.50 -9.36 2.81
CA ASP A 101 19.25 -9.53 3.58
C ASP A 101 18.76 -10.99 3.57
N SER A 102 18.80 -11.67 2.42
CA SER A 102 18.38 -13.08 2.34
C SER A 102 19.30 -14.00 3.14
N THR A 103 20.61 -13.76 3.10
CA THR A 103 21.59 -14.55 3.88
C THR A 103 21.54 -14.24 5.37
N GLU A 104 21.27 -12.99 5.74
CA GLU A 104 21.09 -12.58 7.14
C GLU A 104 19.79 -13.16 7.71
N HIS A 105 18.71 -13.14 6.94
CA HIS A 105 17.47 -13.80 7.30
C HIS A 105 17.66 -15.31 7.49
N ALA A 106 18.35 -15.97 6.55
CA ALA A 106 18.71 -17.38 6.68
C ALA A 106 19.60 -17.64 7.90
N HIS A 107 20.51 -16.74 8.25
CA HIS A 107 21.30 -16.88 9.47
C HIS A 107 20.45 -16.79 10.75
N ILE A 108 19.33 -16.06 10.72
CA ILE A 108 18.37 -16.06 11.83
C ILE A 108 17.65 -17.41 11.90
N THR A 109 16.98 -17.82 10.82
CA THR A 109 16.11 -19.01 10.80
C THR A 109 16.91 -20.30 10.92
N GLU A 110 18.00 -20.43 10.16
CA GLU A 110 18.73 -21.69 10.06
C GLU A 110 19.72 -21.89 11.20
N VAL A 111 20.35 -20.81 11.68
CA VAL A 111 21.46 -20.88 12.65
C VAL A 111 21.05 -20.41 14.04
N LYS A 112 20.60 -19.15 14.19
CA LYS A 112 20.32 -18.60 15.53
C LYS A 112 19.18 -19.31 16.24
N GLU A 113 18.05 -19.50 15.56
CA GLU A 113 16.88 -20.18 16.14
C GLU A 113 17.20 -21.64 16.49
N SER A 114 17.84 -22.36 15.56
CA SER A 114 18.31 -23.74 15.77
C SER A 114 19.29 -23.87 16.94
N ALA A 115 20.26 -22.95 17.04
CA ALA A 115 21.22 -22.94 18.14
C ALA A 115 20.54 -22.67 19.49
N CYS A 116 19.59 -21.75 19.54
CA CYS A 116 18.80 -21.45 20.74
C CYS A 116 17.90 -22.61 21.19
N ALA A 117 17.49 -23.49 20.27
CA ALA A 117 16.74 -24.70 20.61
C ALA A 117 17.61 -25.82 21.23
N GLY A 118 18.93 -25.67 21.16
CA GLY A 118 19.92 -26.60 21.72
C GLY A 118 20.30 -26.30 23.18
N ASN A 119 21.34 -26.98 23.67
CA ASN A 119 21.88 -26.79 25.02
C ASN A 119 23.20 -25.97 25.03
N ASN A 120 23.46 -25.22 23.97
CA ASN A 120 24.69 -24.45 23.73
C ASN A 120 26.00 -25.27 23.75
N ARG A 121 25.94 -26.54 23.34
CA ARG A 121 27.12 -27.40 23.12
C ARG A 121 27.05 -28.01 21.73
N ASP A 122 28.20 -28.36 21.15
CA ASP A 122 28.29 -29.01 19.83
C ASP A 122 27.37 -28.36 18.78
N PHE A 123 27.48 -27.03 18.66
CA PHE A 123 26.53 -26.18 17.92
C PHE A 123 26.23 -26.71 16.53
N GLU A 124 27.25 -27.09 15.76
CA GLU A 124 27.09 -27.59 14.39
C GLU A 124 26.20 -28.84 14.34
N THR A 125 26.48 -29.84 15.19
CA THR A 125 25.70 -31.08 15.27
C THR A 125 24.26 -30.80 15.72
N GLN A 126 24.07 -29.92 16.70
CA GLN A 126 22.74 -29.60 17.22
C GLN A 126 21.90 -28.81 16.21
N ILE A 127 22.51 -27.86 15.50
CA ILE A 127 21.86 -27.13 14.41
C ILE A 127 21.43 -28.11 13.32
N CYS A 128 22.34 -28.97 12.84
CA CYS A 128 22.01 -29.97 11.81
C CYS A 128 20.86 -30.90 12.24
N CYS A 129 20.90 -31.43 13.47
CA CYS A 129 19.83 -32.27 14.00
C CYS A 129 18.51 -31.52 14.15
N HIS A 130 18.56 -30.25 14.57
CA HIS A 130 17.37 -29.42 14.67
C HIS A 130 16.73 -29.17 13.30
N LEU A 131 17.54 -28.80 12.31
CA LEU A 131 17.09 -28.56 10.93
C LEU A 131 16.55 -29.83 10.27
N ASP A 132 17.20 -30.98 10.44
CA ASP A 132 16.69 -32.28 9.94
C ASP A 132 15.33 -32.61 10.57
N ARG A 133 15.21 -32.44 11.89
CA ARG A 133 13.93 -32.64 12.59
C ARG A 133 12.86 -31.67 12.09
N HIS A 134 13.18 -30.39 11.95
CA HIS A 134 12.24 -29.36 11.51
C HIS A 134 11.76 -29.64 10.08
N SER A 135 12.69 -29.99 9.18
CA SER A 135 12.39 -30.39 7.79
C SER A 135 11.47 -31.61 7.75
N ARG A 136 11.75 -32.67 8.52
CA ARG A 136 10.88 -33.87 8.58
C ARG A 136 9.49 -33.56 9.11
N LEU A 137 9.40 -32.74 10.17
CA LEU A 137 8.13 -32.32 10.74
C LEU A 137 7.33 -31.48 9.75
N HIS A 138 7.97 -30.57 9.02
CA HIS A 138 7.35 -29.77 7.97
C HIS A 138 6.81 -30.64 6.82
N HIS A 139 7.62 -31.58 6.31
CA HIS A 139 7.18 -32.52 5.27
C HIS A 139 6.01 -33.39 5.73
N PHE A 140 6.06 -33.87 6.99
CA PHE A 140 4.98 -34.66 7.56
C PHE A 140 3.67 -33.85 7.63
N ASP A 141 3.71 -32.65 8.20
CA ASP A 141 2.53 -31.78 8.35
C ASP A 141 1.96 -31.35 7.00
N LEU A 142 2.83 -31.04 6.02
CA LEU A 142 2.42 -30.75 4.64
C LEU A 142 1.69 -31.93 4.01
N MET A 143 2.27 -33.14 4.10
CA MET A 143 1.70 -34.34 3.50
C MET A 143 0.37 -34.74 4.15
N THR A 144 0.27 -34.64 5.48
CA THR A 144 -1.01 -34.90 6.18
C THR A 144 -2.06 -33.86 5.82
N SER A 145 -1.68 -32.58 5.69
CA SER A 145 -2.59 -31.51 5.28
C SER A 145 -3.10 -31.71 3.85
N MET A 146 -2.24 -32.12 2.92
CA MET A 146 -2.62 -32.43 1.54
C MET A 146 -3.59 -33.62 1.48
N LYS A 147 -3.33 -34.65 2.29
CA LYS A 147 -4.20 -35.82 2.38
C LYS A 147 -5.58 -35.46 2.97
N ASP A 148 -5.61 -34.67 4.03
CA ASP A 148 -6.86 -34.22 4.67
C ASP A 148 -7.68 -33.31 3.74
N ALA A 149 -7.01 -32.49 2.93
CA ALA A 149 -7.62 -31.66 1.90
C ALA A 149 -8.00 -32.45 0.61
N ASN A 150 -7.77 -33.76 0.58
CA ASN A 150 -8.03 -34.64 -0.57
C ASN A 150 -7.41 -34.11 -1.88
N VAL A 151 -6.20 -33.53 -1.82
CA VAL A 151 -5.51 -32.95 -2.99
C VAL A 151 -4.97 -34.07 -3.88
N ASP A 152 -5.33 -34.01 -5.17
CA ASP A 152 -4.77 -34.91 -6.19
C ASP A 152 -3.91 -34.12 -7.18
N PHE A 153 -2.68 -34.60 -7.41
CA PHE A 153 -1.72 -34.02 -8.36
C PHE A 153 -1.72 -34.74 -9.71
N ARG A 154 -2.58 -35.76 -9.90
CA ARG A 154 -2.74 -36.42 -11.18
C ARG A 154 -3.20 -35.39 -12.21
N ILE A 155 -2.30 -35.04 -13.11
CA ILE A 155 -2.64 -34.32 -14.35
C ILE A 155 -3.51 -35.30 -15.13
N ASP A 156 -4.78 -34.97 -15.33
CA ASP A 156 -5.66 -35.72 -16.24
C ASP A 156 -5.13 -35.52 -17.67
N GLU A 157 -4.12 -36.29 -18.08
CA GLU A 157 -3.68 -36.35 -19.48
C GLU A 157 -4.78 -36.95 -20.40
N ASP A 158 -5.79 -37.59 -19.82
CA ASP A 158 -6.80 -38.36 -20.54
C ASP A 158 -8.13 -37.62 -20.82
N ARG A 159 -8.27 -36.32 -20.45
CA ARG A 159 -9.54 -35.57 -20.68
C ARG A 159 -9.73 -35.00 -22.09
N GLU A 160 -8.82 -35.22 -23.04
CA GLU A 160 -9.01 -34.81 -24.44
C GLU A 160 -9.62 -35.88 -25.37
N GLY A 161 -10.03 -37.05 -24.87
CA GLY A 161 -10.58 -38.06 -25.77
C GLY A 161 -11.41 -39.17 -25.13
N ASN A 162 -12.65 -38.86 -24.71
CA ASN A 162 -13.83 -39.70 -25.01
C ASN A 162 -15.07 -39.14 -24.30
N LEU A 163 -15.94 -38.47 -25.07
CA LEU A 163 -17.34 -38.31 -24.72
C LEU A 163 -18.09 -39.58 -25.13
N ASP A 164 -17.84 -40.69 -24.43
CA ASP A 164 -18.73 -41.86 -24.51
C ASP A 164 -19.71 -41.79 -23.33
N ILE A 165 -20.90 -41.28 -23.68
CA ILE A 165 -22.12 -41.34 -22.89
C ILE A 165 -22.54 -42.81 -22.87
N ASP A 166 -22.22 -43.52 -21.79
CA ASP A 166 -23.04 -44.62 -21.22
C ASP A 166 -22.25 -45.32 -20.09
N ALA A 167 -22.33 -44.75 -18.89
CA ALA A 167 -22.02 -45.45 -17.65
C ALA A 167 -23.12 -45.15 -16.63
N GLU A 168 -23.90 -46.18 -16.30
CA GLU A 168 -24.91 -46.20 -15.24
C GLU A 168 -24.34 -45.64 -13.91
N PRO A 169 -25.12 -44.86 -13.14
CA PRO A 169 -24.65 -44.27 -11.91
C PRO A 169 -24.66 -45.34 -10.82
N ASP A 170 -23.52 -45.96 -10.55
CA ASP A 170 -23.38 -46.80 -9.36
C ASP A 170 -23.36 -45.88 -8.13
N SER A 171 -24.51 -45.83 -7.46
CA SER A 171 -24.79 -44.95 -6.34
C SER A 171 -24.13 -45.47 -5.06
N SER A 172 -22.88 -45.07 -4.80
CA SER A 172 -22.34 -45.03 -3.43
C SER A 172 -21.08 -44.16 -3.21
N GLU A 173 -20.78 -43.18 -4.07
CA GLU A 173 -19.80 -42.15 -3.71
C GLU A 173 -20.53 -40.99 -3.02
N THR A 174 -20.43 -40.95 -1.69
CA THR A 174 -20.71 -39.73 -0.93
C THR A 174 -19.93 -38.58 -1.57
N ALA A 175 -20.56 -37.41 -1.69
CA ALA A 175 -19.94 -36.18 -2.22
C ALA A 175 -18.68 -35.70 -1.45
N GLU A 176 -18.19 -36.49 -0.50
CA GLU A 176 -17.05 -36.25 0.38
C GLU A 176 -15.71 -36.71 -0.22
N ASN A 177 -15.70 -37.48 -1.33
CA ASN A 177 -14.47 -38.05 -1.90
C ASN A 177 -14.03 -37.48 -3.27
N ILE A 178 -14.63 -36.36 -3.71
CA ILE A 178 -14.16 -35.71 -4.94
C ILE A 178 -12.76 -35.12 -4.68
N PRO A 179 -11.73 -35.51 -5.45
CA PRO A 179 -10.38 -34.97 -5.27
C PRO A 179 -10.36 -33.47 -5.56
N VAL A 180 -9.68 -32.71 -4.71
CA VAL A 180 -9.44 -31.29 -4.94
C VAL A 180 -8.32 -31.17 -5.95
N ILE A 181 -8.68 -30.82 -7.19
CA ILE A 181 -7.72 -30.55 -8.26
C ILE A 181 -7.12 -29.18 -8.00
N VAL A 182 -5.80 -29.14 -7.87
CA VAL A 182 -5.05 -27.94 -7.57
C VAL A 182 -4.20 -27.56 -8.78
N SER A 183 -4.39 -26.34 -9.29
CA SER A 183 -3.69 -25.86 -10.48
C SER A 183 -2.48 -24.96 -10.16
N SER A 184 -2.37 -24.50 -8.91
CA SER A 184 -1.32 -23.59 -8.46
C SER A 184 -0.92 -23.82 -7.01
N SER A 185 0.28 -23.38 -6.63
CA SER A 185 0.73 -23.42 -5.23
C SER A 185 -0.12 -22.54 -4.31
N PHE A 186 -0.79 -21.52 -4.85
CA PHE A 186 -1.72 -20.68 -4.10
C PHE A 186 -3.01 -21.44 -3.77
N ASP A 187 -3.61 -22.10 -4.76
CA ASP A 187 -4.81 -22.93 -4.57
C ASP A 187 -4.52 -24.04 -3.58
N LEU A 188 -3.35 -24.69 -3.71
CA LEU A 188 -2.87 -25.68 -2.75
C LEU A 188 -2.91 -25.11 -1.33
N MET A 189 -2.23 -23.99 -1.11
CA MET A 189 -2.08 -23.38 0.21
C MET A 189 -3.41 -22.93 0.80
N SER A 190 -4.39 -22.56 -0.03
CA SER A 190 -5.73 -22.16 0.43
C SER A 190 -6.55 -23.34 0.97
N CYS A 191 -6.27 -24.56 0.51
CA CYS A 191 -6.96 -25.77 0.92
C CYS A 191 -6.32 -26.45 2.15
N LEU A 192 -5.03 -26.18 2.43
CA LEU A 192 -4.31 -26.80 3.54
C LEU A 192 -4.70 -26.18 4.89
N ASN A 193 -4.93 -27.05 5.87
CA ASN A 193 -5.11 -26.67 7.28
C ASN A 193 -4.06 -27.39 8.14
N PRO A 194 -2.82 -26.87 8.23
CA PRO A 194 -1.76 -27.53 8.97
C PRO A 194 -2.05 -27.63 10.46
N VAL A 195 -1.75 -28.79 11.03
CA VAL A 195 -2.03 -29.10 12.45
C VAL A 195 -1.12 -28.26 13.35
N SER A 196 0.11 -27.98 12.88
CA SER A 196 1.07 -27.18 13.63
C SER A 196 1.21 -25.76 13.07
N LYS A 197 0.46 -24.83 13.67
CA LYS A 197 0.67 -23.37 13.51
C LYS A 197 2.08 -22.90 13.88
N LYS A 198 2.91 -23.76 14.49
CA LYS A 198 4.31 -23.47 14.87
C LYS A 198 5.33 -23.93 13.83
N LEU A 199 5.08 -25.03 13.10
CA LEU A 199 6.04 -25.59 12.13
C LEU A 199 6.02 -24.85 10.79
N PHE A 200 4.86 -24.31 10.43
CA PHE A 200 4.74 -23.41 9.30
C PHE A 200 5.13 -21.97 9.64
N GLY A 201 5.70 -21.66 10.81
CA GLY A 201 5.81 -20.28 11.27
C GLY A 201 4.44 -19.58 11.26
N SER A 202 4.40 -18.26 11.42
CA SER A 202 3.17 -17.50 11.17
C SER A 202 2.89 -17.38 9.66
N PHE A 203 2.82 -18.49 8.92
CA PHE A 203 2.25 -18.47 7.56
C PHE A 203 0.72 -18.41 7.68
N CYS A 204 0.22 -17.31 8.22
CA CYS A 204 -1.06 -16.83 7.70
C CYS A 204 -0.75 -16.38 6.27
N PRO A 205 -1.37 -16.96 5.24
CA PRO A 205 -1.25 -16.44 3.88
C PRO A 205 -1.44 -14.92 3.97
N LYS A 206 -0.49 -14.14 3.42
CA LYS A 206 -0.63 -12.68 3.41
C LYS A 206 -2.00 -12.40 2.80
N LYS A 207 -2.91 -11.82 3.60
CA LYS A 207 -4.28 -11.56 3.18
C LYS A 207 -4.24 -10.84 1.85
N ASN A 208 -4.96 -11.36 0.86
CA ASN A 208 -5.09 -10.74 -0.45
C ASN A 208 -6.51 -10.18 -0.57
N PHE A 209 -6.65 -8.88 -0.39
CA PHE A 209 -7.95 -8.21 -0.44
C PHE A 209 -8.62 -8.31 -1.81
N PHE A 210 -7.87 -8.53 -2.89
CA PHE A 210 -8.44 -8.74 -4.22
C PHE A 210 -9.21 -10.07 -4.32
N LEU A 211 -8.87 -11.06 -3.50
CA LEU A 211 -9.56 -12.36 -3.45
C LEU A 211 -10.70 -12.36 -2.42
N GLU A 212 -10.56 -11.57 -1.34
CA GLU A 212 -11.58 -11.43 -0.29
C GLU A 212 -12.74 -10.50 -0.67
N ALA A 213 -12.64 -9.74 -1.76
CA ALA A 213 -13.67 -8.83 -2.24
C ALA A 213 -14.86 -9.60 -2.84
N ASP A 214 -15.66 -10.23 -1.98
CA ASP A 214 -16.85 -10.96 -2.36
C ASP A 214 -18.06 -10.01 -2.48
N ALA A 215 -18.74 -10.06 -3.63
CA ALA A 215 -19.91 -9.24 -3.96
C ALA A 215 -21.17 -9.66 -3.18
N LEU A 216 -21.15 -10.78 -2.46
CA LEU A 216 -22.29 -11.31 -1.69
C LEU A 216 -22.40 -10.75 -0.26
N ALA A 217 -21.47 -9.89 0.18
CA ALA A 217 -21.47 -9.31 1.51
C ALA A 217 -22.54 -8.19 1.69
N PRO A 218 -23.05 -7.96 2.91
CA PRO A 218 -24.01 -6.88 3.17
C PRO A 218 -23.36 -5.50 2.96
N LEU A 219 -24.06 -4.61 2.25
CA LEU A 219 -23.63 -3.22 2.01
C LEU A 219 -23.58 -2.40 3.32
N PRO A 220 -22.59 -1.49 3.48
CA PRO A 220 -21.45 -1.27 2.59
C PRO A 220 -20.44 -2.43 2.65
N HIS A 221 -19.90 -2.83 1.49
CA HIS A 221 -18.87 -3.87 1.42
C HIS A 221 -17.63 -3.43 2.21
N ARG A 222 -17.09 -4.33 3.03
CA ARG A 222 -15.94 -4.00 3.92
C ARG A 222 -14.61 -4.15 3.23
N THR A 223 -14.52 -5.14 2.36
CA THR A 223 -13.39 -5.34 1.47
C THR A 223 -13.92 -5.16 0.07
N PHE A 224 -13.32 -4.25 -0.68
CA PHE A 224 -13.77 -3.91 -2.03
C PHE A 224 -12.58 -3.48 -2.87
N ILE A 225 -12.76 -3.60 -4.18
CA ILE A 225 -11.76 -3.27 -5.18
C ILE A 225 -12.25 -2.02 -5.90
N ASP A 226 -11.33 -1.12 -6.22
CA ASP A 226 -11.60 0.01 -7.10
C ASP A 226 -12.04 -0.48 -8.50
N ASN A 227 -12.79 0.36 -9.21
CA ASN A 227 -13.25 0.12 -10.58
C ASN A 227 -12.09 -0.17 -11.55
N ALA A 228 -10.89 0.36 -11.30
CA ALA A 228 -9.71 0.09 -12.12
C ALA A 228 -9.03 -1.26 -11.80
N LEU A 229 -9.51 -2.01 -10.80
CA LEU A 229 -8.96 -3.30 -10.34
C LEU A 229 -7.48 -3.25 -9.91
N CYS A 230 -6.99 -2.06 -9.55
CA CYS A 230 -5.58 -1.83 -9.20
C CYS A 230 -5.34 -1.68 -7.70
N VAL A 231 -6.40 -1.37 -6.94
CA VAL A 231 -6.35 -1.13 -5.50
C VAL A 231 -7.49 -1.88 -4.84
N ALA A 232 -7.20 -2.56 -3.74
CA ALA A 232 -8.16 -3.18 -2.86
C ALA A 232 -8.08 -2.55 -1.47
N LEU A 233 -9.24 -2.21 -0.91
CA LEU A 233 -9.37 -1.59 0.40
C LEU A 233 -10.07 -2.54 1.36
N SER A 234 -9.69 -2.48 2.64
CA SER A 234 -10.34 -3.23 3.71
C SER A 234 -10.56 -2.34 4.93
N VAL A 235 -11.83 -2.21 5.33
CA VAL A 235 -12.28 -1.42 6.47
C VAL A 235 -12.68 -2.35 7.62
N THR A 236 -12.34 -1.99 8.86
CA THR A 236 -12.70 -2.80 10.03
C THR A 236 -14.21 -2.86 10.22
N ARG A 237 -14.73 -4.00 10.69
CA ARG A 237 -16.16 -4.23 10.90
C ARG A 237 -16.83 -3.14 11.73
N ASP A 238 -16.24 -2.86 12.89
CA ASP A 238 -16.80 -1.93 13.85
C ASP A 238 -16.12 -0.56 13.70
N PRO A 239 -16.91 0.53 13.73
CA PRO A 239 -16.36 1.87 13.69
C PRO A 239 -15.64 2.16 15.01
N HIS A 240 -14.55 2.93 14.91
CA HIS A 240 -13.72 3.28 16.08
C HIS A 240 -14.45 4.28 16.97
N LEU A 241 -15.14 5.23 16.35
CA LEU A 241 -16.06 6.13 17.01
C LEU A 241 -17.49 5.65 16.77
N LYS A 242 -18.32 5.72 17.81
CA LYS A 242 -19.74 5.39 17.71
C LYS A 242 -20.43 6.35 16.73
N THR A 243 -21.70 6.11 16.45
CA THR A 243 -22.49 7.04 15.63
C THR A 243 -22.49 8.44 16.27
N LEU A 244 -21.96 9.43 15.54
CA LEU A 244 -21.86 10.84 15.96
C LEU A 244 -22.70 11.73 15.05
N LEU A 245 -23.03 12.93 15.52
CA LEU A 245 -23.63 13.98 14.69
C LEU A 245 -22.58 14.57 13.76
N ILE A 246 -23.00 15.02 12.58
CA ILE A 246 -22.09 15.65 11.61
C ILE A 246 -21.43 16.92 12.18
N SER A 247 -22.19 17.71 12.96
CA SER A 247 -21.66 18.89 13.67
C SER A 247 -20.53 18.54 14.63
N ASP A 248 -20.70 17.47 15.41
CA ASP A 248 -19.74 17.06 16.43
C ASP A 248 -18.46 16.54 15.74
N VAL A 249 -18.60 15.82 14.62
CA VAL A 249 -17.45 15.35 13.84
C VAL A 249 -16.71 16.52 13.19
N ALA A 250 -17.44 17.51 12.67
CA ALA A 250 -16.85 18.74 12.14
C ALA A 250 -16.03 19.47 13.22
N GLU A 251 -16.51 19.52 14.46
CA GLU A 251 -15.77 20.12 15.57
C GLU A 251 -14.55 19.28 15.99
N ILE A 252 -14.71 17.96 16.17
CA ILE A 252 -13.64 17.05 16.61
C ILE A 252 -12.48 17.02 15.60
N TYR A 253 -12.78 17.00 14.31
CA TYR A 253 -11.77 16.93 13.24
C TYR A 253 -11.38 18.31 12.71
N THR A 254 -11.95 19.40 13.24
CA THR A 254 -11.75 20.79 12.78
C THR A 254 -12.04 20.97 11.29
N ILE A 255 -13.14 20.40 10.81
CA ILE A 255 -13.60 20.43 9.41
C ILE A 255 -14.91 21.23 9.32
N GLU A 256 -14.83 22.54 9.06
CA GLU A 256 -15.99 23.44 9.08
C GLU A 256 -16.96 23.21 7.91
N ASP A 257 -16.48 22.73 6.77
CA ASP A 257 -17.24 22.58 5.53
C ASP A 257 -17.72 21.15 5.25
N LEU A 258 -17.67 20.26 6.25
CA LEU A 258 -18.05 18.85 6.11
C LEU A 258 -19.48 18.68 5.57
N THR A 259 -20.41 19.50 6.03
CA THR A 259 -21.81 19.50 5.57
C THR A 259 -21.93 19.94 4.10
N GLY A 260 -21.21 21.00 3.72
CA GLY A 260 -21.16 21.50 2.35
C GLY A 260 -20.54 20.48 1.38
N ALA A 261 -19.45 19.83 1.78
CA ALA A 261 -18.78 18.80 0.99
C ALA A 261 -19.70 17.57 0.74
N LEU A 262 -20.43 17.14 1.77
CA LEU A 262 -21.41 16.05 1.65
C LEU A 262 -22.59 16.41 0.74
N ARG A 263 -23.03 17.66 0.77
CA ARG A 263 -24.10 18.11 -0.11
C ARG A 263 -23.66 18.15 -1.57
N ASP A 264 -22.49 18.73 -1.84
CA ASP A 264 -21.92 18.76 -3.19
C ASP A 264 -21.77 17.33 -3.75
N TYR A 265 -21.35 16.38 -2.92
CA TYR A 265 -21.36 14.96 -3.28
C TYR A 265 -22.75 14.45 -3.69
N LEU A 266 -23.79 14.70 -2.88
CA LEU A 266 -25.16 14.24 -3.16
C LEU A 266 -25.73 14.88 -4.43
N ASP A 267 -25.47 16.16 -4.65
CA ASP A 267 -25.92 16.90 -5.83
C ASP A 267 -25.25 16.34 -7.10
N ARG A 268 -23.94 16.08 -7.06
CA ARG A 268 -23.20 15.43 -8.16
C ARG A 268 -23.66 14.00 -8.41
N PHE A 269 -23.92 13.24 -7.34
CA PHE A 269 -24.47 11.89 -7.45
C PHE A 269 -25.85 11.90 -8.13
N ALA A 270 -26.72 12.85 -7.78
CA ALA A 270 -28.03 13.02 -8.40
C ALA A 270 -27.94 13.39 -9.90
N GLN A 271 -26.88 14.11 -10.30
CA GLN A 271 -26.57 14.42 -11.70
C GLN A 271 -25.93 13.25 -12.46
N GLY A 272 -25.63 12.14 -11.79
CA GLY A 272 -25.00 10.96 -12.41
C GLY A 272 -23.49 11.08 -12.62
N ILE A 273 -22.85 12.10 -12.03
CA ILE A 273 -21.40 12.29 -12.10
C ILE A 273 -20.72 11.23 -11.23
N ARG A 274 -19.76 10.50 -11.83
CA ARG A 274 -19.00 9.43 -11.16
C ARG A 274 -17.62 9.85 -10.69
N CYS A 275 -17.13 10.98 -11.16
CA CYS A 275 -15.84 11.58 -10.82
C CYS A 275 -16.06 12.72 -9.82
N PHE A 276 -15.43 12.62 -8.65
CA PHE A 276 -15.53 13.65 -7.63
C PHE A 276 -14.19 14.40 -7.59
N THR A 277 -14.14 15.54 -8.29
CA THR A 277 -12.99 16.46 -8.18
C THR A 277 -12.88 16.92 -6.73
N ILE A 278 -11.72 16.69 -6.11
CA ILE A 278 -11.45 17.17 -4.77
C ILE A 278 -11.06 18.64 -4.89
N GLY A 279 -11.95 19.47 -4.35
CA GLY A 279 -11.91 20.92 -4.48
C GLY A 279 -12.87 21.49 -5.53
N GLY A 280 -13.23 22.76 -5.33
CA GLY A 280 -14.00 23.62 -6.24
C GLY A 280 -14.85 24.62 -5.45
N ARG A 281 -15.48 25.60 -6.12
CA ARG A 281 -16.44 26.51 -5.46
C ARG A 281 -17.57 25.68 -4.84
N ARG A 282 -17.73 25.76 -3.52
CA ARG A 282 -18.87 25.15 -2.82
C ARG A 282 -20.16 25.77 -3.34
N SER A 283 -21.20 24.93 -3.53
CA SER A 283 -22.54 25.43 -3.83
C SER A 283 -22.95 26.41 -2.73
N GLU A 284 -23.50 27.57 -3.11
CA GLU A 284 -23.72 28.76 -2.25
C GLU A 284 -24.65 28.53 -1.04
N SER A 285 -25.19 27.32 -0.88
CA SER A 285 -26.20 26.97 0.10
C SER A 285 -25.63 26.17 1.29
N MET A 286 -24.68 26.73 2.03
CA MET A 286 -24.15 26.11 3.28
C MET A 286 -25.23 25.84 4.35
N ASP A 287 -26.37 26.54 4.28
CA ASP A 287 -27.48 26.45 5.25
C ASP A 287 -28.55 25.39 4.94
N SER A 288 -28.33 24.57 3.93
CA SER A 288 -29.36 23.66 3.44
C SER A 288 -29.24 22.26 4.06
N THR A 289 -30.36 21.78 4.60
CA THR A 289 -30.40 20.57 5.44
C THR A 289 -30.03 19.30 4.66
N LEU A 290 -29.16 18.49 5.24
CA LEU A 290 -28.85 17.14 4.75
C LEU A 290 -30.00 16.17 5.09
N PRO A 291 -30.24 15.14 4.29
CA PRO A 291 -31.31 14.16 4.55
C PRO A 291 -31.02 13.25 5.77
N PHE A 292 -29.79 13.32 6.31
CA PHE A 292 -29.32 12.58 7.48
C PHE A 292 -28.46 13.48 8.37
N THR A 293 -28.37 13.12 9.65
CA THR A 293 -27.63 13.90 10.67
C THR A 293 -26.50 13.14 11.32
N HIS A 294 -26.42 11.82 11.10
CA HIS A 294 -25.55 10.92 11.85
C HIS A 294 -24.62 10.13 10.93
N ILE A 295 -23.34 10.06 11.30
CA ILE A 295 -22.30 9.30 10.59
C ILE A 295 -21.56 8.36 11.56
N LYS A 296 -20.95 7.31 11.01
CA LYS A 296 -20.05 6.41 11.73
C LYS A 296 -18.63 6.65 11.23
N VAL A 297 -17.64 6.69 12.10
CA VAL A 297 -16.28 7.11 11.76
C VAL A 297 -15.24 6.01 12.06
N TRP A 298 -14.28 5.88 11.16
CA TRP A 298 -13.12 5.00 11.26
C TRP A 298 -11.84 5.83 11.28
N THR A 299 -10.90 5.45 12.14
CA THR A 299 -9.60 6.13 12.25
C THR A 299 -8.52 5.52 11.36
N LYS A 300 -8.81 4.37 10.72
CA LYS A 300 -7.87 3.69 9.83
C LYS A 300 -8.57 2.85 8.77
N VAL A 301 -7.94 2.76 7.62
CA VAL A 301 -8.29 1.83 6.52
C VAL A 301 -7.04 1.11 6.06
N ARG A 302 -7.17 -0.15 5.65
CA ARG A 302 -6.08 -0.92 5.06
C ARG A 302 -6.19 -0.91 3.55
N ILE A 303 -5.07 -0.74 2.88
CA ILE A 303 -4.96 -0.67 1.42
C ILE A 303 -3.93 -1.67 0.93
N GLN A 304 -4.24 -2.32 -0.19
CA GLN A 304 -3.32 -3.11 -0.98
C GLN A 304 -3.39 -2.65 -2.42
N GLY A 305 -2.23 -2.39 -3.03
CA GLY A 305 -2.12 -2.07 -4.44
C GLY A 305 -1.53 -3.24 -5.22
N LYS A 306 -1.58 -3.16 -6.54
CA LYS A 306 -0.75 -3.96 -7.43
C LYS A 306 0.59 -3.26 -7.66
N THR A 307 1.67 -4.01 -7.83
CA THR A 307 2.98 -3.39 -8.11
C THR A 307 2.99 -2.70 -9.47
N TYR A 308 3.78 -1.64 -9.61
CA TYR A 308 3.89 -0.90 -10.87
C TYR A 308 4.44 -1.79 -12.01
N HIS A 309 5.41 -2.65 -11.71
CA HIS A 309 6.11 -3.48 -12.70
C HIS A 309 5.39 -4.79 -13.04
N ASN A 310 4.61 -5.34 -12.11
CA ASN A 310 3.85 -6.57 -12.32
C ASN A 310 2.48 -6.49 -11.62
N LEU A 311 1.42 -6.45 -12.42
CA LEU A 311 0.04 -6.33 -11.94
C LEU A 311 -0.51 -7.61 -11.30
N ASP A 312 0.20 -8.73 -11.41
CA ASP A 312 -0.18 -9.97 -10.73
C ASP A 312 0.38 -10.02 -9.30
N ILE A 313 1.39 -9.18 -9.01
CA ILE A 313 1.98 -9.07 -7.68
C ILE A 313 1.24 -8.00 -6.88
N VAL A 314 0.73 -8.41 -5.71
CA VAL A 314 0.07 -7.52 -4.75
C VAL A 314 1.12 -6.98 -3.76
N THR A 315 1.05 -5.68 -3.47
CA THR A 315 1.92 -5.04 -2.50
C THR A 315 1.57 -5.46 -1.07
N GLU A 316 2.49 -5.24 -0.14
CA GLU A 316 2.17 -5.39 1.28
C GLU A 316 1.03 -4.46 1.70
N THR A 317 0.28 -4.88 2.72
CA THR A 317 -0.82 -4.08 3.24
C THR A 317 -0.27 -2.81 3.88
N HIS A 318 -0.70 -1.65 3.41
CA HIS A 318 -0.49 -0.38 4.09
C HIS A 318 -1.73 0.00 4.90
N THR A 319 -1.53 0.71 6.01
CA THR A 319 -2.65 1.29 6.79
C THR A 319 -2.59 2.79 6.64
N ILE A 320 -3.69 3.39 6.17
CA ILE A 320 -3.89 4.83 6.12
C ILE A 320 -4.60 5.22 7.41
N PHE A 321 -4.03 6.18 8.13
CA PHE A 321 -4.58 6.74 9.36
C PHE A 321 -5.30 8.08 9.09
N ALA A 322 -6.44 8.26 9.77
CA ALA A 322 -7.28 9.45 9.74
C ALA A 322 -7.84 9.70 11.16
N GLU A 323 -6.93 10.02 12.09
CA GLU A 323 -7.22 10.14 13.52
C GLU A 323 -7.26 11.60 13.94
N SER A 324 -8.30 11.95 14.70
CA SER A 324 -8.50 13.32 15.19
C SER A 324 -7.41 13.74 16.20
N PRO A 325 -7.25 15.05 16.42
CA PRO A 325 -6.38 15.55 17.48
C PRO A 325 -6.74 14.97 18.85
N HIS A 326 -5.73 14.59 19.62
CA HIS A 326 -5.85 14.18 21.03
C HIS A 326 -4.52 14.36 21.77
N ASP A 327 -4.47 13.99 23.06
CA ASP A 327 -3.32 14.26 23.95
C ASP A 327 -1.96 13.83 23.40
N LEU A 328 -1.90 12.68 22.70
CA LEU A 328 -0.66 12.18 22.08
C LEU A 328 -0.38 12.85 20.73
N TRP A 329 -1.41 13.20 19.97
CA TRP A 329 -1.32 13.76 18.63
C TRP A 329 -2.06 15.09 18.58
N LYS A 330 -1.39 16.17 19.01
CA LYS A 330 -1.97 17.52 19.11
C LYS A 330 -2.61 18.02 17.82
N TYR A 331 -2.12 17.56 16.66
CA TYR A 331 -2.61 17.96 15.34
C TYR A 331 -3.37 16.84 14.60
N GLY A 332 -3.65 15.73 15.29
CA GLY A 332 -4.17 14.51 14.69
C GLY A 332 -3.09 13.71 13.95
N ARG A 333 -3.48 12.56 13.42
CA ARG A 333 -2.63 11.71 12.59
C ARG A 333 -3.35 11.45 11.27
N TYR A 334 -2.86 12.09 10.22
CA TYR A 334 -3.44 12.04 8.89
C TYR A 334 -2.38 11.61 7.88
N ASP A 335 -2.67 10.55 7.15
CA ASP A 335 -1.77 10.06 6.10
C ASP A 335 -2.16 10.63 4.74
N CYS A 336 -1.16 10.74 3.85
CA CYS A 336 -1.36 11.15 2.47
C CYS A 336 -1.69 9.94 1.60
N ALA A 337 -2.54 10.14 0.59
CA ALA A 337 -2.87 9.16 -0.43
C ALA A 337 -2.84 9.79 -1.82
N ILE A 338 -2.63 8.96 -2.85
CA ILE A 338 -2.86 9.35 -4.24
C ILE A 338 -4.19 8.74 -4.65
N ILE A 339 -5.10 9.58 -5.12
CA ILE A 339 -6.42 9.19 -5.58
C ILE A 339 -6.54 9.41 -7.08
N ASN A 340 -7.33 8.57 -7.75
CA ASN A 340 -7.70 8.80 -9.13
C ASN A 340 -8.91 9.74 -9.16
N ILE A 341 -8.75 10.93 -9.74
CA ILE A 341 -9.86 11.85 -9.95
C ILE A 341 -10.54 11.48 -11.27
N ASP A 342 -9.78 11.20 -12.32
CA ASP A 342 -10.33 10.96 -13.65
C ASP A 342 -10.31 9.48 -14.04
N THR A 343 -11.51 8.92 -14.19
CA THR A 343 -11.73 7.51 -14.55
C THR A 343 -11.21 7.11 -15.94
N GLU A 344 -10.93 8.08 -16.82
CA GLU A 344 -10.30 7.81 -18.11
C GLU A 344 -8.85 7.34 -17.95
N PHE A 345 -8.17 7.85 -16.93
CA PHE A 345 -6.80 7.48 -16.61
C PHE A 345 -6.76 6.30 -15.64
N ARG A 346 -5.75 5.45 -15.80
CA ARG A 346 -5.59 4.24 -14.99
C ARG A 346 -4.15 4.07 -14.52
N TRP A 347 -3.96 4.03 -13.21
CA TRP A 347 -2.73 3.52 -12.64
C TRP A 347 -2.53 2.05 -13.06
N PRO A 348 -1.30 1.59 -13.38
CA PRO A 348 -0.05 2.33 -13.54
C PRO A 348 0.18 2.87 -14.98
N ARG A 349 -0.71 2.57 -15.94
CA ARG A 349 -0.51 2.87 -17.37
C ARG A 349 -0.46 4.37 -17.67
N SER A 350 -1.31 5.13 -17.02
CA SER A 350 -1.38 6.60 -17.12
C SER A 350 -0.37 7.30 -16.21
N SER A 351 0.56 6.56 -15.59
CA SER A 351 1.42 7.09 -14.55
C SER A 351 0.58 7.86 -13.52
N LEU A 352 0.90 9.12 -13.25
CA LEU A 352 0.17 10.00 -12.35
C LEU A 352 -0.84 10.93 -13.06
N GLU A 353 -0.99 10.87 -14.38
CA GLU A 353 -2.00 11.67 -15.08
C GLU A 353 -3.42 11.29 -14.62
N GLY A 354 -4.30 12.28 -14.42
CA GLY A 354 -5.64 12.09 -13.85
C GLY A 354 -5.69 11.81 -12.34
N HIS A 355 -4.54 11.72 -11.67
CA HIS A 355 -4.43 11.47 -10.23
C HIS A 355 -4.14 12.76 -9.44
N CYS A 356 -4.34 12.69 -8.13
CA CYS A 356 -4.12 13.79 -7.20
C CYS A 356 -3.64 13.28 -5.83
N ALA A 357 -2.84 14.07 -5.13
CA ALA A 357 -2.33 13.82 -3.78
C ALA A 357 -3.28 14.50 -2.83
N VAL A 358 -3.66 13.75 -1.81
CA VAL A 358 -4.59 14.23 -0.82
C VAL A 358 -4.15 13.80 0.57
N ILE A 359 -4.51 14.60 1.56
CA ILE A 359 -4.47 14.22 2.97
C ILE A 359 -5.83 13.66 3.33
N VAL A 360 -5.86 12.42 3.84
CA VAL A 360 -7.10 11.80 4.31
C VAL A 360 -7.38 12.25 5.75
N LYS A 361 -8.39 13.10 5.93
CA LYS A 361 -8.74 13.65 7.26
C LYS A 361 -9.77 12.82 8.00
N LEU A 362 -10.76 12.27 7.31
CA LEU A 362 -11.88 11.57 7.93
C LEU A 362 -12.28 10.39 7.07
N ILE A 363 -12.50 9.21 7.66
CA ILE A 363 -13.08 8.05 6.97
C ILE A 363 -14.40 7.71 7.65
N PHE A 364 -15.50 7.66 6.89
CA PHE A 364 -16.83 7.52 7.48
C PHE A 364 -17.85 6.81 6.57
N THR A 365 -18.98 6.43 7.14
CA THR A 365 -20.18 6.03 6.39
C THR A 365 -21.42 6.65 7.01
N VAL A 366 -22.46 6.83 6.21
CA VAL A 366 -23.73 7.40 6.65
C VAL A 366 -24.53 6.35 7.42
N LYS A 367 -25.16 6.73 8.53
CA LYS A 367 -26.07 5.84 9.24
C LYS A 367 -27.35 5.65 8.42
N GLN A 368 -27.48 4.48 7.80
CA GLN A 368 -28.69 4.11 7.08
C GLN A 368 -29.91 4.00 8.01
N PRO A 369 -31.09 4.42 7.55
CA PRO A 369 -32.32 4.25 8.31
C PRO A 369 -32.68 2.76 8.39
N ARG A 370 -33.35 2.35 9.48
CA ARG A 370 -33.86 0.98 9.60
C ARG A 370 -35.12 0.81 8.75
N LYS A 371 -35.32 -0.39 8.21
CA LYS A 371 -36.58 -0.76 7.53
C LYS A 371 -37.78 -0.38 8.42
N PRO A 372 -38.86 0.19 7.87
CA PRO A 372 -39.27 0.17 6.46
C PRO A 372 -38.77 1.34 5.59
N ARG A 373 -38.03 2.31 6.15
CA ARG A 373 -37.52 3.44 5.35
C ARG A 373 -36.45 2.98 4.37
N LEU A 374 -36.52 3.48 3.14
CA LEU A 374 -35.53 3.20 2.10
C LEU A 374 -34.16 3.79 2.49
N PRO A 375 -33.04 3.12 2.16
CA PRO A 375 -31.70 3.67 2.30
C PRO A 375 -31.57 5.01 1.56
N TYR A 376 -30.70 5.89 2.05
CA TYR A 376 -30.41 7.12 1.33
C TYR A 376 -29.58 6.78 0.07
N ALA A 377 -30.09 7.13 -1.11
CA ALA A 377 -29.43 6.81 -2.37
C ALA A 377 -28.00 7.37 -2.42
N GLY A 378 -27.04 6.56 -2.90
CA GLY A 378 -25.64 6.95 -3.05
C GLY A 378 -24.83 7.04 -1.75
N THR A 379 -25.38 6.59 -0.61
CA THR A 379 -24.69 6.63 0.70
C THR A 379 -24.40 5.25 1.28
N ASP A 380 -24.57 4.20 0.48
CA ASP A 380 -24.30 2.80 0.76
C ASP A 380 -22.82 2.41 0.62
N LYS A 381 -21.92 3.41 0.72
CA LYS A 381 -20.47 3.28 0.53
C LYS A 381 -19.69 3.87 1.71
N PHE A 382 -18.39 3.65 1.69
CA PHE A 382 -17.46 4.36 2.56
C PHE A 382 -17.01 5.67 1.89
N PHE A 383 -16.80 6.68 2.71
CA PHE A 383 -16.39 8.01 2.29
C PHE A 383 -15.10 8.40 2.99
N ALA A 384 -14.27 9.15 2.29
CA ALA A 384 -13.13 9.85 2.86
C ALA A 384 -13.29 11.36 2.64
N TYR A 385 -13.16 12.17 3.68
CA TYR A 385 -12.93 13.61 3.50
C TYR A 385 -11.44 13.83 3.30
N CYS A 386 -11.10 14.51 2.22
CA CYS A 386 -9.74 14.67 1.74
C CYS A 386 -9.42 16.16 1.49
N GLU A 387 -8.19 16.56 1.80
CA GLU A 387 -7.62 17.86 1.44
C GLU A 387 -6.59 17.68 0.32
N HIS A 388 -6.73 18.43 -0.76
CA HIS A 388 -5.84 18.48 -1.91
C HIS A 388 -4.46 19.01 -1.51
N LEU A 389 -3.42 18.38 -2.04
CA LEU A 389 -2.04 18.86 -1.96
C LEU A 389 -1.58 19.28 -3.35
N ASP A 390 -1.23 20.56 -3.48
CA ASP A 390 -0.61 21.08 -4.69
C ASP A 390 0.81 20.53 -4.82
N VAL A 391 1.02 19.70 -5.83
CA VAL A 391 2.35 19.23 -6.18
C VAL A 391 3.03 20.30 -7.03
N VAL A 392 4.20 20.76 -6.58
CA VAL A 392 4.96 21.80 -7.30
C VAL A 392 5.88 21.15 -8.34
N SER A 393 6.01 21.80 -9.50
CA SER A 393 6.93 21.36 -10.55
C SER A 393 8.36 21.28 -10.05
N GLN A 394 9.00 20.16 -10.34
CA GLN A 394 10.46 20.13 -10.29
C GLN A 394 11.01 21.05 -11.39
N PRO A 395 12.13 21.73 -11.14
CA PRO A 395 12.83 22.44 -12.20
C PRO A 395 13.21 21.47 -13.32
N PRO A 396 13.29 21.95 -14.58
CA PRO A 396 13.70 21.10 -15.69
C PRO A 396 15.07 20.47 -15.42
N PRO A 397 15.32 19.25 -15.92
CA PRO A 397 16.62 18.62 -15.78
C PRO A 397 17.73 19.50 -16.38
N PRO A 398 18.96 19.42 -15.86
CA PRO A 398 20.11 20.10 -16.47
C PRO A 398 20.29 19.71 -17.94
N PRO A 399 21.03 20.51 -18.76
CA PRO A 399 21.16 20.28 -20.20
C PRO A 399 21.63 18.88 -20.61
N HIS A 400 22.45 18.24 -19.78
CA HIS A 400 22.98 16.89 -20.03
C HIS A 400 21.97 15.76 -19.73
N TYR A 401 20.78 16.10 -19.25
CA TYR A 401 19.65 15.21 -18.99
C TYR A 401 18.36 15.74 -19.65
N GLU A 402 18.47 16.57 -20.69
CA GLU A 402 17.32 17.15 -21.42
C GLU A 402 16.44 16.08 -22.09
N ASP A 403 17.02 14.92 -22.37
CA ASP A 403 16.36 13.75 -22.94
C ASP A 403 15.44 13.03 -21.94
N LEU A 404 15.62 13.26 -20.63
CA LEU A 404 14.75 12.68 -19.62
C LEU A 404 13.38 13.35 -19.66
N PRO A 405 12.28 12.57 -19.77
CA PRO A 405 10.95 13.15 -19.75
C PRO A 405 10.72 13.83 -18.40
N MET A 406 10.29 15.09 -18.47
CA MET A 406 9.87 15.82 -17.30
C MET A 406 8.72 15.09 -16.64
N TYR A 407 8.73 15.03 -15.30
CA TYR A 407 7.48 14.79 -14.59
C TYR A 407 6.60 16.01 -14.83
N HIS A 408 5.70 15.92 -15.82
CA HIS A 408 4.62 16.87 -15.92
C HIS A 408 3.85 16.79 -14.61
N VAL A 409 3.82 17.90 -13.90
CA VAL A 409 2.96 18.04 -12.73
C VAL A 409 1.53 17.81 -13.19
N TRP A 410 0.73 17.23 -12.31
CA TRP A 410 -0.72 17.37 -12.39
C TRP A 410 -1.06 18.77 -12.85
N HIS A 411 -1.95 18.89 -13.83
CA HIS A 411 -2.44 20.20 -14.20
C HIS A 411 -2.86 20.91 -12.92
N PRO A 412 -2.35 22.13 -12.64
CA PRO A 412 -2.75 22.85 -11.46
C PRO A 412 -4.25 23.09 -11.58
N HIS A 413 -5.03 22.25 -10.89
CA HIS A 413 -6.39 22.57 -10.58
C HIS A 413 -6.26 23.59 -9.46
N TYR A 414 -6.69 24.81 -9.75
CA TYR A 414 -6.97 25.82 -8.75
C TYR A 414 -8.46 25.72 -8.40
N PRO A 415 -8.88 24.78 -7.55
CA PRO A 415 -10.21 24.84 -7.01
C PRO A 415 -10.31 26.01 -6.03
N ASP A 416 -11.45 26.70 -6.02
CA ASP A 416 -11.73 27.77 -5.04
C ASP A 416 -11.75 27.27 -3.57
N TYR A 417 -11.77 25.95 -3.34
CA TYR A 417 -11.56 25.29 -2.04
C TYR A 417 -10.65 24.06 -2.19
N PRO A 418 -9.70 23.80 -1.27
CA PRO A 418 -8.76 22.70 -1.39
C PRO A 418 -9.34 21.32 -0.99
N SER A 419 -10.57 21.21 -0.51
CA SER A 419 -11.05 19.97 0.14
C SER A 419 -12.31 19.38 -0.49
N GLY A 420 -12.62 18.11 -0.20
CA GLY A 420 -13.84 17.46 -0.68
C GLY A 420 -14.06 16.04 -0.14
N CYS A 421 -15.27 15.53 -0.36
CA CYS A 421 -15.60 14.13 -0.08
C CYS A 421 -15.24 13.25 -1.28
N PHE A 422 -14.49 12.19 -1.01
CA PHE A 422 -14.15 11.12 -1.92
C PHE A 422 -14.92 9.86 -1.54
N VAL A 423 -15.39 9.12 -2.54
CA VAL A 423 -15.98 7.79 -2.33
C VAL A 423 -14.84 6.79 -2.33
N LEU A 424 -14.68 6.05 -1.24
CA LEU A 424 -13.64 5.02 -1.14
C LEU A 424 -13.96 3.84 -2.05
#